data_AF-A0A6C2U5K2-F1
#
_entry.id   AF-A0A6C2U5K2-F1
#
_cell.length_a   1.000
_cell.length_b   1.000
_cell.length_c   1.000
_cell.angle_alpha   90.00
_cell.angle_beta   90.00
_cell.angle_gamma   90.00
#
_symmetry.space_group_name_H-M   'P 1'
#
loop_
_entity.id
_entity.type
_entity.pdbx_description
1 polymer ?
#
loop_
_entity_poly.entity_id
_entity_poly.type
_entity_poly.pdbx_seq_one_letter_code
_entity_poly.pdbx_strand_id
1 'polypeptide(L)' 'MTVFISILFWFGIAFMVDGACGLLFQEKWQKLVAGLNIQRLALIEIGVSLALLAAHYILLNGGG' A
#
# COMPACT_ATOMS: atom_id res chain seq x y z
N MET A 1 -20.75 -8.88 -2.39
CA MET A 1 -20.10 -7.92 -1.47
C MET A 1 -18.81 -8.47 -0.87
N THR A 2 -18.78 -9.72 -0.39
CA THR A 2 -17.61 -10.35 0.22
C THR A 2 -16.35 -10.40 -0.66
N VAL A 3 -16.48 -10.74 -1.95
CA VAL A 3 -15.31 -10.82 -2.86
C VAL A 3 -14.63 -9.45 -3.04
N PHE A 4 -15.41 -8.40 -3.22
CA PHE A 4 -14.88 -7.03 -3.38
C PHE A 4 -14.15 -6.55 -2.13
N ILE A 5 -14.72 -6.82 -0.95
CA ILE A 5 -14.11 -6.52 0.36
C ILE A 5 -12.77 -7.29 0.50
N SER A 6 -12.74 -8.58 0.16
CA SER A 6 -11.49 -9.36 0.17
C SER A 6 -10.44 -8.81 -0.80
N ILE A 7 -10.85 -8.36 -1.99
CA ILE A 7 -9.93 -7.74 -2.97
C ILE A 7 -9.31 -6.47 -2.40
N LEU A 8 -10.12 -5.57 -1.82
CA LEU A 8 -9.65 -4.35 -1.15
C LEU A 8 -8.60 -4.65 -0.07
N PHE A 9 -8.84 -5.68 0.75
CA PHE A 9 -7.89 -6.10 1.77
C PHE A 9 -6.56 -6.55 1.17
N TRP A 10 -6.59 -7.47 0.21
CA TRP A 10 -5.37 -8.02 -0.39
C TRP A 10 -4.58 -6.97 -1.18
N PHE A 11 -5.25 -6.05 -1.86
CA PHE A 11 -4.59 -4.91 -2.50
C PHE A 11 -3.94 -3.97 -1.49
N GLY A 12 -4.62 -3.69 -0.37
CA GLY A 12 -4.04 -2.94 0.74
C GLY A 12 -2.76 -3.61 1.26
N ILE A 13 -2.80 -4.91 1.54
CA ILE A 13 -1.62 -5.66 2.00
C ILE A 13 -0.50 -5.64 0.95
N ALA A 14 -0.80 -5.84 -0.34
CA ALA A 14 0.20 -5.83 -1.40
C ALA A 14 0.92 -4.48 -1.48
N PHE A 15 0.20 -3.36 -1.46
CA PHE A 15 0.81 -2.02 -1.44
C PHE A 15 1.60 -1.74 -0.16
N MET A 16 1.17 -2.27 0.99
CA MET A 16 1.92 -2.15 2.24
C MET A 16 3.28 -2.84 2.12
N VAL A 17 3.29 -4.06 1.61
CA VAL A 17 4.50 -4.88 1.44
C VAL A 17 5.41 -4.23 0.40
N ASP A 18 4.87 -3.74 -0.72
CA ASP A 18 5.64 -3.09 -1.77
C ASP A 18 6.29 -1.79 -1.27
N GLY A 19 5.52 -0.92 -0.61
CA GLY A 19 6.08 0.29 0.00
C GLY A 19 7.09 0.00 1.11
N ALA A 20 6.87 -1.03 1.93
CA ALA A 20 7.84 -1.46 2.93
C ALA A 20 9.14 -1.97 2.28
N CYS A 21 9.06 -2.73 1.19
CA CYS A 21 10.20 -3.15 0.38
C CYS A 21 10.90 -1.94 -0.28
N GLY A 22 10.14 -0.96 -0.74
CA GLY A 22 10.66 0.30 -1.29
C GLY A 22 11.48 1.09 -0.28
N LEU A 23 11.05 1.13 1.00
CA LEU A 23 11.81 1.72 2.10
C LEU A 23 13.02 0.87 2.50
N LEU A 24 12.85 -0.44 2.68
CA LEU A 24 13.93 -1.36 3.09
C LEU A 24 15.09 -1.39 2.10
N PHE A 25 14.78 -1.31 0.80
CA PHE A 25 15.76 -1.33 -0.27
C PHE A 25 15.94 0.03 -0.94
N GLN A 26 15.57 1.13 -0.25
CA GLN A 26 15.58 2.49 -0.77
C GLN A 26 16.91 2.80 -1.49
N GLU A 27 18.05 2.53 -0.86
CA GLU A 27 19.37 2.82 -1.45
C GLU A 27 19.64 2.04 -2.75
N LYS A 28 19.14 0.80 -2.87
CA LYS A 28 19.29 0.00 -4.08
C LYS A 28 18.40 0.52 -5.20
N TRP A 29 17.15 0.83 -4.87
CA TRP A 29 16.18 1.37 -5.84
C TRP A 29 16.54 2.77 -6.30
N GLN A 30 17.03 3.63 -5.41
CA GLN A 30 17.46 4.98 -5.74
C GLN A 30 18.65 4.99 -6.72
N LYS A 31 19.52 3.97 -6.63
CA LYS A 31 20.63 3.76 -7.57
C LYS A 31 20.17 3.21 -8.92
N LEU A 32 19.13 2.39 -8.93
CA LEU A 32 18.54 1.83 -10.16
C LEU A 32 17.72 2.86 -10.94
N VAL A 33 17.01 3.73 -10.22
CA VAL A 33 16.07 4.70 -10.79
C VAL A 33 16.50 6.11 -10.38
N ALA A 34 17.63 6.54 -10.94
CA ALA A 34 18.18 7.86 -10.68
C ALA A 34 17.19 8.95 -11.14
N GLY A 35 16.70 9.75 -10.18
CA GLY A 35 15.77 10.86 -10.43
C GLY A 35 14.41 10.70 -9.74
N LEU A 36 14.05 9.50 -9.27
CA LEU A 36 12.84 9.28 -8.47
C LEU A 36 13.19 9.25 -6.98
N ASN A 37 12.39 9.96 -6.18
CA ASN A 37 12.47 9.89 -4.72
C ASN A 37 11.70 8.65 -4.26
N ILE A 38 12.41 7.52 -4.18
CA ILE A 38 11.84 6.22 -3.80
C ILE A 38 11.20 6.27 -2.42
N GLN A 39 11.81 7.00 -1.48
CA GLN A 39 11.23 7.17 -0.15
C GLN A 39 9.85 7.83 -0.21
N ARG A 40 9.71 8.89 -1.03
CA ARG A 40 8.43 9.59 -1.20
C ARG A 40 7.40 8.68 -1.88
N LEU A 41 7.80 7.92 -2.89
CA LEU A 41 6.92 6.98 -3.58
C LEU A 41 6.42 5.89 -2.62
N ALA A 42 7.33 5.25 -1.88
CA ALA A 42 7.01 4.22 -0.91
C ALA A 42 6.09 4.74 0.21
N LEU A 43 6.29 5.98 0.68
CA LEU A 43 5.38 6.60 1.64
C LEU A 43 3.97 6.84 1.06
N ILE A 44 3.86 7.17 -0.22
CA ILE A 44 2.57 7.30 -0.91
C ILE A 44 1.88 5.92 -1.00
N GLU A 45 2.61 4.87 -1.38
CA GLU A 45 2.09 3.49 -1.47
C GLU A 45 1.59 2.98 -0.11
N ILE A 46 2.36 3.23 0.97
CA ILE A 46 1.94 2.90 2.34
C ILE A 46 0.69 3.72 2.72
N GLY A 47 0.64 5.00 2.37
CA GLY A 47 -0.53 5.85 2.63
C GLY A 47 -1.80 5.34 1.91
N VAL A 48 -1.67 4.95 0.65
CA VAL A 48 -2.76 4.35 -0.14
C VAL A 48 -3.17 2.99 0.45
N SER A 49 -2.21 2.17 0.84
CA SER A 49 -2.47 0.91 1.54
C SER A 49 -3.31 1.09 2.80
N LEU A 50 -2.93 2.04 3.66
CA LEU A 50 -3.66 2.35 4.88
C LEU A 50 -5.09 2.81 4.57
N ALA A 51 -5.27 3.64 3.54
CA ALA A 51 -6.59 4.08 3.10
C ALA A 51 -7.46 2.91 2.61
N LEU A 52 -6.90 1.97 1.84
CA LEU A 52 -7.59 0.77 1.37
C LEU A 52 -8.00 -0.15 2.53
N LEU A 53 -7.10 -0.36 3.50
CA LEU A 53 -7.38 -1.18 4.69
C LEU A 53 -8.41 -0.52 5.61
N ALA A 54 -8.38 0.81 5.75
CA ALA A 54 -9.39 1.56 6.48
C ALA A 54 -10.76 1.48 5.80
N ALA A 55 -10.81 1.64 4.47
CA ALA A 55 -12.03 1.48 3.69
C ALA A 55 -12.60 0.05 3.81
N HIS A 56 -11.74 -0.97 3.75
CA HIS A 56 -12.12 -2.36 4.02
C HIS A 56 -12.76 -2.51 5.41
N TYR A 57 -12.12 -1.96 6.46
CA TYR A 57 -12.64 -2.02 7.83
C TYR A 57 -13.98 -1.32 7.99
N ILE A 58 -14.16 -0.15 7.36
CA ILE A 58 -15.42 0.59 7.38
C ILE A 58 -16.52 -0.18 6.63
N LEU A 59 -16.24 -0.73 5.46
CA LEU A 59 -17.21 -1.51 4.69
C LEU A 59 -17.62 -2.81 5.40
N LEU A 60 -16.68 -3.43 6.12
CA LEU A 60 -16.95 -4.64 6.90
C LEU A 60 -17.83 -4.35 8.13
N ASN A 61 -17.64 -3.21 8.81
CA ASN A 61 -18.34 -2.89 10.06
C ASN A 61 -19.55 -1.95 9.90
N GLY A 62 -19.61 -1.17 8.82
CA GLY A 62 -20.67 -0.17 8.56
C GLY A 62 -21.71 -0.62 7.54
N GLY A 63 -21.51 -1.77 6.88
CA GLY A 63 -22.45 -2.36 5.94
C GLY A 63 -23.34 -3.47 6.52
N GLY A 64 -23.48 -3.51 7.86
CA GLY A 64 -24.34 -4.45 8.59
C GLY A 64 -25.77 -3.97 8.74
#